data_AF-A0A6P7FRF5-F1
#
_entry.id   AF-A0A6P7FRF5-F1
#
_cell.length_a   1.000
_cell.length_b   1.000
_cell.length_c   1.000
_cell.angle_alpha   90.00
_cell.angle_beta   90.00
_cell.angle_gamma   90.00
#
_symmetry.space_group_name_H-M   'P 1'
#
loop_
_entity.id
_entity.type
_entity.pdbx_description
1 polymer ?
#
loop_
_entity_poly.entity_id
_entity_poly.type
_entity_poly.pdbx_seq_one_letter_code
_entity_poly.pdbx_strand_id
1 'polypeptide(L)'
;MTYFYVIEIMGTEDCTEHYNKEEIKELIPDDYDYFDPYRPKSISWKNVEIVTGVDISCKNVKLPLHYIVKNSCNDCKQTLTILSSNLSEIPNSPFVNIKNISKLVLKHLDIFKLSSDAFNELSLVEINLSNNRLSEINLTVFNWLANLEILDLSFNQISTIKNYSFGGVINLKTLNLSHNNLLTFSYKVFNPKMHPMDTLDLSFNEITHFTVDIKIKMKSLFLNNNELKEILNLCPNLFATVSLKDNHLKNLSSTFCTSKFNEIASFDVSCNNISSIDDFYFGEAFKLKSLNLNHNNLSSLSPGVFYNMSNLEYLNISYNNLEDFKFGTFDSLNNLEILDISNNNLHTISTSLHSLKNVHQFFIHNNHVQDINPDQLKRYFPNLRQLLFDSTNLSCDHVLNIVRQLKSSGIEILHNNLENITNTHGVSCLDSPEVDLVPETLNKTENETLKGYLDELKKSIFYKMLEQIYSSDKAKNVGYSRNVSSDKSLIDKYLEDNIRNTQNFNNYFRDFIENQKKLSHSQETLVYTEIGGYNKIVTVLSVITALLCLIALLIGYVLFKNNNSRASNVAEHVELVHKLKTKKQIKWSIEDIASAISLHAAGARSYRLLRKRGYPLPAVGTLRQWDSGF
;
A
#
# COMPACT_ATOMS: atom_id res chain seq x y z
N MET A 1 -49.04 -73.71 -13.33
CA MET A 1 -47.59 -73.57 -13.09
C MET A 1 -46.97 -72.79 -14.24
N THR A 2 -46.79 -71.49 -14.04
CA THR A 2 -45.60 -70.75 -14.49
C THR A 2 -45.62 -69.41 -13.76
N TYR A 3 -44.73 -69.32 -12.78
CA TYR A 3 -44.60 -68.22 -11.85
C TYR A 3 -44.08 -66.97 -12.57
N PHE A 4 -44.82 -65.88 -12.50
CA PHE A 4 -44.25 -64.53 -12.60
C PHE A 4 -43.47 -64.28 -11.30
N TYR A 5 -42.14 -64.31 -11.36
CA TYR A 5 -41.32 -63.70 -10.32
C TYR A 5 -41.22 -62.20 -10.62
N VAL A 6 -42.18 -61.45 -10.08
CA VAL A 6 -41.92 -60.06 -9.68
C VAL A 6 -41.55 -60.14 -8.21
N ILE A 7 -40.27 -59.95 -7.92
CA ILE A 7 -39.80 -59.60 -6.57
C ILE A 7 -38.91 -58.37 -6.74
N GLU A 8 -39.54 -57.20 -6.57
CA GLU A 8 -38.89 -56.02 -6.03
C GLU A 8 -38.25 -56.39 -4.69
N ILE A 9 -36.94 -56.15 -4.52
CA ILE A 9 -36.37 -55.33 -3.45
C ILE A 9 -34.98 -54.86 -3.94
N MET A 10 -34.90 -53.70 -4.58
CA MET A 10 -33.63 -52.96 -4.70
C MET A 10 -33.92 -51.50 -4.34
N GLY A 11 -33.28 -51.03 -3.26
CA GLY A 11 -33.50 -49.68 -2.72
C GLY A 11 -33.45 -48.62 -3.81
N THR A 12 -34.50 -47.83 -3.89
CA THR A 12 -34.73 -46.81 -4.92
C THR A 12 -33.63 -45.76 -4.84
N GLU A 13 -32.67 -45.82 -5.75
CA GLU A 13 -31.79 -44.69 -6.03
C GLU A 13 -32.67 -43.48 -6.35
N ASP A 14 -32.55 -42.43 -5.53
CA ASP A 14 -33.42 -41.25 -5.66
C ASP A 14 -32.73 -40.26 -6.59
N CYS A 15 -32.99 -40.41 -7.88
CA CYS A 15 -32.44 -39.58 -8.94
C CYS A 15 -33.52 -38.65 -9.52
N THR A 16 -33.20 -37.37 -9.62
CA THR A 16 -34.06 -36.33 -10.19
C THR A 16 -33.37 -35.63 -11.37
N GLU A 17 -34.12 -35.35 -12.42
CA GLU A 17 -33.66 -34.61 -13.61
C GLU A 17 -34.15 -33.16 -13.58
N HIS A 18 -33.25 -32.22 -13.86
CA HIS A 18 -33.55 -30.82 -14.11
C HIS A 18 -33.11 -30.46 -15.53
N TYR A 19 -34.00 -29.84 -16.31
CA TYR A 19 -33.72 -29.49 -17.70
C TYR A 19 -33.37 -28.01 -17.81
N ASN A 20 -32.17 -27.73 -18.30
CA ASN A 20 -31.74 -26.38 -18.62
C ASN A 20 -32.32 -26.00 -19.98
N LYS A 21 -33.06 -24.88 -20.01
CA LYS A 21 -33.75 -24.40 -21.20
C LYS A 21 -33.28 -23.00 -21.56
N GLU A 22 -33.10 -22.76 -22.85
CA GLU A 22 -32.90 -21.42 -23.40
C GLU A 22 -34.06 -21.06 -24.34
N GLU A 23 -34.53 -19.81 -24.26
CA GLU A 23 -35.46 -19.28 -25.26
C GLU A 23 -34.69 -18.75 -26.45
N ILE A 24 -34.94 -19.34 -27.61
CA ILE A 24 -34.47 -18.81 -28.90
C ILE A 24 -35.63 -18.23 -29.69
N LYS A 25 -35.36 -17.17 -30.44
CA LYS A 25 -36.30 -16.64 -31.42
C LYS A 25 -36.11 -17.38 -32.72
N GLU A 26 -37.12 -18.16 -33.11
CA GLU A 26 -37.13 -18.90 -34.36
C GLU A 26 -38.21 -18.33 -35.29
N LEU A 27 -37.87 -18.28 -36.59
CA LEU A 27 -38.81 -17.90 -37.65
C LEU A 27 -39.69 -19.12 -37.96
N ILE A 28 -40.92 -19.10 -37.45
CA ILE A 28 -41.86 -20.21 -37.65
C ILE A 28 -42.95 -19.76 -38.63
N PRO A 29 -43.24 -20.56 -39.68
CA PRO A 29 -44.37 -20.28 -40.56
C PRO A 29 -45.70 -20.45 -39.82
N ASP A 30 -46.60 -19.47 -39.95
CA ASP A 30 -47.88 -19.46 -39.23
C ASP A 30 -48.98 -20.24 -39.95
N ASP A 31 -48.89 -20.34 -41.28
CA ASP A 31 -49.86 -21.03 -42.13
C ASP A 31 -49.23 -21.42 -43.47
N TYR A 32 -49.64 -22.56 -44.04
CA TYR A 32 -49.14 -23.04 -45.34
C TYR A 32 -50.17 -22.78 -46.45
N ASP A 33 -49.70 -22.59 -47.69
CA ASP A 33 -50.61 -22.40 -48.81
C ASP A 33 -51.38 -23.69 -49.12
N TYR A 34 -52.69 -23.58 -49.30
CA TYR A 34 -53.58 -24.73 -49.51
C TYR A 34 -53.35 -25.37 -50.90
N PHE A 35 -52.85 -24.58 -51.86
CA PHE A 35 -52.51 -25.03 -53.20
C PHE A 35 -51.02 -25.37 -53.38
N ASP A 36 -50.17 -25.03 -52.41
CA ASP A 36 -48.74 -25.38 -52.37
C ASP A 36 -48.28 -25.59 -50.92
N PRO A 37 -48.35 -26.83 -50.40
CA PRO A 37 -48.08 -27.13 -48.99
C PRO A 37 -46.62 -26.91 -48.57
N TYR A 38 -45.71 -26.56 -49.49
CA TYR A 38 -44.32 -26.24 -49.18
C TYR A 38 -44.05 -24.73 -49.10
N ARG A 39 -45.04 -23.88 -49.38
CA ARG A 39 -44.89 -22.42 -49.34
C ARG A 39 -45.65 -21.80 -48.16
N PRO A 40 -44.96 -21.20 -47.18
CA PRO A 40 -45.63 -20.55 -46.06
C PRO A 40 -46.24 -19.21 -46.48
N LYS A 41 -47.47 -18.94 -46.03
CA LYS A 41 -48.22 -17.70 -46.30
C LYS A 41 -47.72 -16.50 -45.48
N SER A 42 -47.26 -16.75 -44.26
CA SER A 42 -46.63 -15.76 -43.39
C SER A 42 -45.66 -16.44 -42.43
N ILE A 43 -44.64 -15.70 -41.99
CA ILE A 43 -43.64 -16.17 -41.03
C ILE A 43 -43.61 -15.18 -39.88
N SER A 44 -43.69 -15.67 -38.64
CA SER A 44 -43.56 -14.85 -37.44
C SER A 44 -42.42 -15.34 -36.56
N TRP A 45 -41.89 -14.42 -35.74
CA TRP A 45 -40.92 -14.77 -34.70
C TRP A 45 -41.66 -15.37 -33.51
N LYS A 46 -41.37 -16.62 -33.19
CA LYS A 46 -41.85 -17.28 -31.97
C LYS A 46 -40.67 -17.59 -31.06
N ASN A 47 -40.88 -17.41 -29.76
CA ASN A 47 -39.94 -17.89 -28.76
C ASN A 47 -40.15 -19.41 -28.64
N VAL A 48 -39.08 -20.17 -28.87
CA VAL A 48 -39.04 -21.61 -28.71
C VAL A 48 -38.08 -21.92 -27.57
N GLU A 49 -38.54 -22.72 -26.60
CA GLU A 49 -37.68 -23.26 -25.56
C GLU A 49 -36.91 -24.47 -26.11
N ILE A 50 -35.58 -24.37 -26.16
CA ILE A 50 -34.70 -25.50 -26.46
C ILE A 50 -34.05 -26.01 -25.17
N VAL A 51 -33.99 -27.34 -25.00
CA VAL A 51 -33.26 -27.96 -23.88
C VAL A 51 -31.77 -27.97 -24.23
N THR A 52 -30.97 -27.21 -23.51
CA THR A 52 -29.53 -27.09 -23.73
C THR A 52 -28.71 -28.01 -22.82
N GLY A 53 -29.31 -28.51 -21.73
CA GLY A 53 -28.66 -29.39 -20.77
C GLY A 53 -29.62 -30.17 -19.88
N VAL A 54 -29.09 -31.23 -19.27
CA VAL A 54 -29.80 -32.04 -18.25
C VAL A 54 -28.91 -32.21 -17.03
N ASP A 55 -29.37 -31.75 -15.88
CA ASP A 55 -28.72 -31.96 -14.60
C ASP A 55 -29.41 -33.10 -13.84
N ILE A 56 -28.68 -34.19 -13.63
CA ILE A 56 -29.12 -35.40 -12.95
C ILE A 56 -28.53 -35.37 -11.55
N SER A 57 -29.39 -35.36 -10.53
CA SER A 57 -28.97 -35.39 -9.13
C SER A 57 -29.45 -36.66 -8.46
N CYS A 58 -28.54 -37.45 -7.91
CA CYS A 58 -28.84 -38.74 -7.30
C CYS A 58 -28.43 -38.80 -5.82
N LYS A 59 -29.27 -39.42 -4.98
CA LYS A 59 -29.03 -39.67 -3.55
C LYS A 59 -29.08 -41.17 -3.24
N ASN A 60 -28.39 -41.57 -2.17
CA ASN A 60 -28.32 -42.95 -1.69
C ASN A 60 -27.90 -43.94 -2.78
N VAL A 61 -26.99 -43.51 -3.65
CA VAL A 61 -26.57 -44.27 -4.84
C VAL A 61 -25.83 -45.55 -4.44
N LYS A 62 -26.12 -46.64 -5.14
CA LYS A 62 -25.28 -47.84 -5.19
C LYS A 62 -24.57 -47.88 -6.55
N LEU A 63 -23.33 -48.36 -6.58
CA LEU A 63 -22.59 -48.50 -7.83
C LEU A 63 -22.41 -50.00 -8.14
N PRO A 64 -22.57 -50.42 -9.40
CA PRO A 64 -22.79 -49.60 -10.60
C PRO A 64 -24.20 -48.96 -10.66
N LEU A 65 -24.26 -47.71 -11.13
CA LEU A 65 -25.47 -46.92 -11.22
C LEU A 65 -26.38 -47.49 -12.32
N HIS A 66 -27.58 -47.91 -11.94
CA HIS A 66 -28.53 -48.52 -12.88
C HIS A 66 -29.52 -47.53 -13.48
N TYR A 67 -29.50 -46.26 -13.04
CA TYR A 67 -30.37 -45.20 -13.53
C TYR A 67 -30.32 -45.00 -15.06
N ILE A 68 -31.49 -44.81 -15.66
CA ILE A 68 -31.67 -44.50 -17.09
C ILE A 68 -32.33 -43.14 -17.20
N VAL A 69 -31.75 -42.25 -18.01
CA VAL A 69 -32.26 -40.90 -18.25
C VAL A 69 -33.61 -40.98 -18.97
N LYS A 70 -34.63 -40.31 -18.43
CA LYS A 70 -36.04 -40.44 -18.87
C LYS A 70 -36.32 -39.75 -20.19
N ASN A 71 -35.84 -38.50 -20.36
CA ASN A 71 -35.94 -37.77 -21.61
C ASN A 71 -34.55 -37.32 -22.05
N SER A 72 -33.85 -38.24 -22.70
CA SER A 72 -32.56 -37.97 -23.33
C SER A 72 -32.76 -36.97 -24.47
N CYS A 73 -32.25 -35.75 -24.32
CA CYS A 73 -32.00 -34.94 -25.50
C CYS A 73 -30.65 -35.42 -26.11
N ASN A 74 -30.65 -35.64 -27.41
CA ASN A 74 -29.57 -36.38 -28.08
C ASN A 74 -28.24 -35.61 -28.15
N ASP A 75 -28.28 -34.27 -28.09
CA ASP A 75 -27.10 -33.39 -28.30
C ASP A 75 -26.84 -32.40 -27.15
N CYS A 76 -27.51 -32.52 -26.01
CA CYS A 76 -27.30 -31.62 -24.87
C CYS A 76 -26.28 -32.15 -23.87
N LYS A 77 -25.65 -31.21 -23.16
CA LYS A 77 -24.72 -31.50 -22.08
C LYS A 77 -25.44 -32.12 -20.90
N GLN A 78 -24.94 -33.25 -20.40
CA GLN A 78 -25.48 -33.90 -19.22
C GLN A 78 -24.50 -33.79 -18.05
N THR A 79 -25.03 -33.38 -16.90
CA THR A 79 -24.31 -33.33 -15.63
C THR A 79 -24.85 -34.41 -14.72
N LEU A 80 -23.99 -35.27 -14.19
CA LEU A 80 -24.35 -36.20 -13.12
C LEU A 80 -23.74 -35.74 -11.80
N THR A 81 -24.59 -35.52 -10.80
CA THR A 81 -24.20 -35.19 -9.43
C THR A 81 -24.65 -36.28 -8.48
N ILE A 82 -23.70 -36.90 -7.77
CA ILE A 82 -24.01 -37.79 -6.66
C ILE A 82 -23.94 -36.98 -5.37
N LEU A 83 -25.09 -36.78 -4.73
CA LEU A 83 -25.24 -35.97 -3.52
C LEU A 83 -24.95 -36.77 -2.25
N SER A 84 -25.17 -38.09 -2.30
CA SER A 84 -24.86 -39.01 -1.21
C SER A 84 -24.74 -40.43 -1.75
N SER A 85 -23.78 -41.17 -1.23
CA SER A 85 -23.62 -42.59 -1.45
C SER A 85 -23.11 -43.22 -0.16
N ASN A 86 -23.27 -44.54 -0.01
CA ASN A 86 -22.62 -45.30 1.06
C ASN A 86 -21.30 -45.91 0.56
N LEU A 87 -20.63 -45.26 -0.40
CA LEU A 87 -19.55 -45.84 -1.17
C LEU A 87 -18.24 -45.13 -0.86
N SER A 88 -17.35 -45.87 -0.22
CA SER A 88 -16.00 -45.43 0.12
C SER A 88 -15.01 -45.57 -1.05
N GLU A 89 -15.38 -46.31 -2.09
CA GLU A 89 -14.58 -46.59 -3.29
C GLU A 89 -15.47 -46.51 -4.54
N ILE A 90 -14.91 -45.95 -5.62
CA ILE A 90 -15.55 -45.99 -6.94
C ILE A 90 -15.07 -47.27 -7.67
N PRO A 91 -15.97 -48.23 -7.93
CA PRO A 91 -15.61 -49.50 -8.57
C PRO A 91 -15.33 -49.32 -10.06
N ASN A 92 -14.95 -50.41 -10.74
CA ASN A 92 -14.81 -50.43 -12.19
C ASN A 92 -16.17 -50.26 -12.89
N SER A 93 -16.18 -49.49 -13.98
CA SER A 93 -17.36 -49.25 -14.82
C SER A 93 -18.64 -48.89 -14.01
N PRO A 94 -18.59 -47.90 -13.10
CA PRO A 94 -19.71 -47.55 -12.23
C PRO A 94 -20.86 -46.86 -12.97
N PHE A 95 -20.64 -46.35 -14.19
CA PHE A 95 -21.59 -45.51 -14.94
C PHE A 95 -22.01 -46.13 -16.30
N VAL A 96 -22.09 -47.47 -16.39
CA VAL A 96 -22.32 -48.19 -17.66
C VAL A 96 -23.55 -47.69 -18.44
N ASN A 97 -24.61 -47.31 -17.72
CA ASN A 97 -25.89 -46.93 -18.32
C ASN A 97 -26.01 -45.43 -18.65
N ILE A 98 -25.05 -44.59 -18.23
CA ILE A 98 -25.09 -43.14 -18.43
C ILE A 98 -23.79 -42.68 -19.11
N LYS A 99 -23.65 -42.99 -20.40
CA LYS A 99 -22.41 -42.72 -21.17
C LYS A 99 -22.32 -41.30 -21.74
N ASN A 100 -23.44 -40.58 -21.84
CA ASN A 100 -23.51 -39.26 -22.49
C ASN A 100 -23.25 -38.08 -21.52
N ILE A 101 -22.71 -38.36 -20.33
CA ILE A 101 -22.36 -37.30 -19.37
C ILE A 101 -21.12 -36.53 -19.81
N SER A 102 -21.23 -35.21 -19.77
CA SER A 102 -20.13 -34.28 -19.99
C SER A 102 -19.52 -33.81 -18.67
N LYS A 103 -20.28 -33.81 -17.58
CA LYS A 103 -19.81 -33.37 -16.26
C LYS A 103 -20.17 -34.39 -15.20
N LEU A 104 -19.21 -34.73 -14.35
CA LEU A 104 -19.39 -35.66 -13.24
C LEU A 104 -18.97 -35.01 -11.92
N VAL A 105 -19.90 -34.91 -10.98
CA VAL A 105 -19.70 -34.30 -9.66
C VAL A 105 -19.86 -35.36 -8.58
N LEU A 106 -18.74 -35.68 -7.93
CA LEU A 106 -18.58 -36.66 -6.85
C LEU A 106 -17.95 -35.99 -5.62
N LYS A 107 -18.53 -34.87 -5.16
CA LYS A 107 -18.00 -34.03 -4.08
C LYS A 107 -18.53 -34.45 -2.72
N HIS A 108 -17.70 -34.45 -1.66
CA HIS A 108 -18.14 -34.75 -0.29
C HIS A 108 -18.77 -36.14 -0.13
N LEU A 109 -18.14 -37.18 -0.69
CA LEU A 109 -18.64 -38.56 -0.67
C LEU A 109 -17.72 -39.52 0.12
N ASP A 110 -16.74 -39.00 0.85
CA ASP A 110 -15.80 -39.79 1.66
C ASP A 110 -15.01 -40.86 0.87
N ILE A 111 -14.92 -40.69 -0.45
CA ILE A 111 -14.25 -41.62 -1.38
C ILE A 111 -12.75 -41.61 -1.07
N PHE A 112 -12.18 -42.78 -0.76
CA PHE A 112 -10.74 -42.91 -0.52
C PHE A 112 -9.99 -43.57 -1.69
N LYS A 113 -10.71 -44.20 -2.63
CA LYS A 113 -10.10 -44.94 -3.75
C LYS A 113 -10.92 -44.89 -5.02
N LEU A 114 -10.22 -44.83 -6.15
CA LEU A 114 -10.77 -44.95 -7.50
C LEU A 114 -10.18 -46.20 -8.17
N SER A 115 -11.03 -47.03 -8.74
CA SER A 115 -10.58 -48.18 -9.55
C SER A 115 -10.02 -47.73 -10.90
N SER A 116 -9.17 -48.54 -11.53
CA SER A 116 -8.46 -48.21 -12.77
C SER A 116 -9.37 -47.82 -13.94
N ASP A 117 -10.57 -48.41 -14.00
CA ASP A 117 -11.53 -48.22 -15.10
C ASP A 117 -12.79 -47.47 -14.64
N ALA A 118 -12.68 -46.68 -13.56
CA ALA A 118 -13.80 -45.93 -12.98
C ALA A 118 -14.47 -44.96 -13.98
N PHE A 119 -13.70 -44.41 -14.92
CA PHE A 119 -14.20 -43.45 -15.92
C PHE A 119 -14.03 -43.94 -17.36
N ASN A 120 -13.81 -45.24 -17.55
CA ASN A 120 -13.64 -45.80 -18.88
C ASN A 120 -14.93 -45.61 -19.72
N GLU A 121 -14.77 -45.40 -21.03
CA GLU A 121 -15.82 -45.15 -22.01
C GLU A 121 -16.66 -43.86 -21.81
N LEU A 122 -16.33 -43.02 -20.83
CA LEU A 122 -16.99 -41.73 -20.63
C LEU A 122 -16.30 -40.63 -21.44
N SER A 123 -17.09 -39.71 -22.00
CA SER A 123 -16.60 -38.54 -22.75
C SER A 123 -16.72 -37.26 -21.93
N LEU A 124 -16.11 -37.25 -20.75
CA LEU A 124 -16.21 -36.15 -19.78
C LEU A 124 -15.37 -34.93 -20.19
N VAL A 125 -15.93 -33.75 -19.95
CA VAL A 125 -15.30 -32.43 -20.05
C VAL A 125 -14.91 -31.91 -18.67
N GLU A 126 -15.68 -32.23 -17.63
CA GLU A 126 -15.41 -31.82 -16.25
C GLU A 126 -15.61 -32.97 -15.26
N ILE A 127 -14.66 -33.12 -14.34
CA ILE A 127 -14.77 -34.01 -13.18
C ILE A 127 -14.49 -33.21 -11.91
N ASN A 128 -15.41 -33.27 -10.95
CA ASN A 128 -15.20 -32.76 -9.61
C ASN A 128 -15.18 -33.93 -8.61
N LEU A 129 -14.01 -34.20 -8.06
CA LEU A 129 -13.72 -35.18 -7.01
C LEU A 129 -13.26 -34.49 -5.73
N SER A 130 -13.54 -33.19 -5.57
CA SER A 130 -13.06 -32.43 -4.43
C SER A 130 -13.72 -32.85 -3.12
N ASN A 131 -13.06 -32.53 -2.01
CA ASN A 131 -13.57 -32.80 -0.67
C ASN A 131 -13.88 -34.29 -0.46
N ASN A 132 -12.92 -35.14 -0.79
CA ASN A 132 -12.95 -36.58 -0.54
C ASN A 132 -11.72 -36.97 0.29
N ARG A 133 -11.37 -38.25 0.31
CA ARG A 133 -10.26 -38.80 1.10
C ARG A 133 -9.25 -39.54 0.23
N LEU A 134 -9.12 -39.15 -1.04
CA LEU A 134 -8.19 -39.77 -1.98
C LEU A 134 -6.76 -39.55 -1.49
N SER A 135 -5.98 -40.62 -1.32
CA SER A 135 -4.59 -40.54 -0.87
C SER A 135 -3.57 -40.66 -2.01
N GLU A 136 -3.98 -41.21 -3.16
CA GLU A 136 -3.16 -41.38 -4.35
C GLU A 136 -3.99 -41.26 -5.63
N ILE A 137 -3.31 -40.96 -6.74
CA ILE A 137 -3.90 -41.02 -8.09
C ILE A 137 -3.32 -42.25 -8.80
N ASN A 138 -4.19 -43.17 -9.18
CA ASN A 138 -3.79 -44.34 -9.95
C ASN A 138 -3.46 -43.95 -11.41
N LEU A 139 -2.39 -44.51 -11.97
CA LEU A 139 -1.84 -44.16 -13.29
C LEU A 139 -2.89 -44.21 -14.42
N THR A 140 -3.83 -45.16 -14.36
CA THR A 140 -4.72 -45.44 -15.48
C THR A 140 -6.09 -44.78 -15.39
N VAL A 141 -6.44 -44.20 -14.24
CA VAL A 141 -7.82 -43.77 -13.94
C VAL A 141 -8.34 -42.70 -14.91
N PHE A 142 -7.47 -41.83 -15.40
CA PHE A 142 -7.82 -40.73 -16.32
C PHE A 142 -7.32 -40.95 -17.76
N ASN A 143 -6.78 -42.12 -18.09
CA ASN A 143 -6.06 -42.34 -19.36
C ASN A 143 -6.92 -42.17 -20.62
N TRP A 144 -8.23 -42.38 -20.51
CA TRP A 144 -9.15 -42.37 -21.66
C TRP A 144 -9.91 -41.06 -21.83
N LEU A 145 -9.67 -40.08 -20.96
CA LEU A 145 -10.45 -38.83 -20.89
C LEU A 145 -9.81 -37.70 -21.72
N ALA A 146 -9.63 -37.93 -23.02
CA ALA A 146 -8.96 -36.96 -23.90
C ALA A 146 -9.69 -35.62 -24.02
N ASN A 147 -11.01 -35.58 -23.80
CA ASN A 147 -11.83 -34.36 -23.86
C ASN A 147 -11.91 -33.60 -22.52
N LEU A 148 -11.28 -34.11 -21.46
CA LEU A 148 -11.35 -33.50 -20.14
C LEU A 148 -10.63 -32.15 -20.15
N GLU A 149 -11.35 -31.10 -19.78
CA GLU A 149 -10.84 -29.74 -19.68
C GLU A 149 -10.65 -29.30 -18.21
N ILE A 150 -11.48 -29.79 -17.30
CA ILE A 150 -11.46 -29.39 -15.88
C ILE A 150 -11.42 -30.64 -14.99
N LEU A 151 -10.41 -30.71 -14.14
CA LEU A 151 -10.26 -31.74 -13.12
C LEU A 151 -10.02 -31.09 -11.76
N ASP A 152 -11.00 -31.24 -10.86
CA ASP A 152 -10.92 -30.76 -9.49
C ASP A 152 -10.72 -31.94 -8.52
N LEU A 153 -9.53 -32.00 -7.94
CA LEU A 153 -9.09 -32.98 -6.93
C LEU A 153 -8.77 -32.28 -5.60
N SER A 154 -9.23 -31.04 -5.41
CA SER A 154 -8.92 -30.26 -4.21
C SER A 154 -9.53 -30.85 -2.94
N PHE A 155 -8.98 -30.51 -1.77
CA PHE A 155 -9.47 -31.01 -0.48
C PHE A 155 -9.52 -32.55 -0.44
N ASN A 156 -8.40 -33.17 -0.77
CA ASN A 156 -8.20 -34.61 -0.62
C ASN A 156 -6.98 -34.85 0.29
N GLN A 157 -6.44 -36.07 0.30
CA GLN A 157 -5.29 -36.45 1.11
C GLN A 157 -4.12 -36.92 0.23
N ILE A 158 -4.05 -36.43 -1.02
CA ILE A 158 -3.13 -36.93 -2.04
C ILE A 158 -1.71 -36.54 -1.64
N SER A 159 -0.87 -37.55 -1.37
CA SER A 159 0.53 -37.32 -1.01
C SER A 159 1.51 -37.62 -2.14
N THR A 160 1.11 -38.43 -3.12
CA THR A 160 1.94 -38.84 -4.24
C THR A 160 1.16 -38.89 -5.56
N ILE A 161 1.83 -38.49 -6.64
CA ILE A 161 1.32 -38.61 -8.01
C ILE A 161 2.41 -39.25 -8.86
N LYS A 162 2.09 -40.37 -9.50
CA LYS A 162 3.05 -41.10 -10.34
C LYS A 162 3.23 -40.38 -11.68
N ASN A 163 4.41 -40.54 -12.29
CA ASN A 163 4.64 -40.03 -13.65
C ASN A 163 3.56 -40.56 -14.60
N TYR A 164 3.13 -39.72 -15.54
CA TYR A 164 2.06 -40.00 -16.52
C TYR A 164 0.66 -40.29 -15.93
N SER A 165 0.39 -40.02 -14.65
CA SER A 165 -0.97 -40.18 -14.08
C SER A 165 -2.04 -39.31 -14.76
N PHE A 166 -1.61 -38.22 -15.41
CA PHE A 166 -2.45 -37.34 -16.24
C PHE A 166 -2.07 -37.47 -17.73
N GLY A 167 -1.54 -38.61 -18.15
CA GLY A 167 -1.01 -38.80 -19.51
C GLY A 167 -2.08 -38.79 -20.61
N GLY A 168 -3.32 -39.17 -20.28
CA GLY A 168 -4.45 -39.24 -21.21
C GLY A 168 -5.27 -37.96 -21.36
N VAL A 169 -5.20 -37.05 -20.37
CA VAL A 169 -6.01 -35.81 -20.32
C VAL A 169 -5.35 -34.68 -21.12
N ILE A 170 -5.14 -34.90 -22.41
CA ILE A 170 -4.30 -34.03 -23.26
C ILE A 170 -4.84 -32.62 -23.52
N ASN A 171 -6.13 -32.39 -23.26
CA ASN A 171 -6.83 -31.11 -23.45
C ASN A 171 -7.14 -30.41 -22.12
N LEU A 172 -6.53 -30.85 -21.02
CA LEU A 172 -6.78 -30.29 -19.69
C LEU A 172 -6.39 -28.80 -19.64
N LYS A 173 -7.36 -27.97 -19.27
CA LYS A 173 -7.21 -26.52 -19.10
C LYS A 173 -7.05 -26.14 -17.63
N THR A 174 -7.72 -26.83 -16.72
CA THR A 174 -7.65 -26.55 -15.29
C THR A 174 -7.44 -27.84 -14.51
N LEU A 175 -6.37 -27.87 -13.72
CA LEU A 175 -6.11 -28.88 -12.72
C LEU A 175 -6.04 -28.23 -11.34
N ASN A 176 -6.98 -28.59 -10.46
CA ASN A 176 -6.96 -28.16 -9.08
C ASN A 176 -6.55 -29.32 -8.16
N LEU A 177 -5.38 -29.20 -7.55
CA LEU A 177 -4.80 -30.13 -6.57
C LEU A 177 -4.60 -29.43 -5.21
N SER A 178 -5.24 -28.27 -5.00
CA SER A 178 -5.10 -27.53 -3.75
C SER A 178 -5.65 -28.29 -2.55
N HIS A 179 -5.19 -27.97 -1.33
CA HIS A 179 -5.61 -28.63 -0.10
C HIS A 179 -5.40 -30.17 -0.19
N ASN A 180 -4.16 -30.57 -0.43
CA ASN A 180 -3.69 -31.96 -0.43
C ASN A 180 -2.40 -32.05 0.40
N ASN A 181 -1.75 -33.21 0.39
CA ASN A 181 -0.58 -33.49 1.24
C ASN A 181 0.69 -33.68 0.38
N LEU A 182 0.80 -32.98 -0.76
CA LEU A 182 1.92 -33.16 -1.68
C LEU A 182 3.20 -32.55 -1.11
N LEU A 183 4.24 -33.36 -0.95
CA LEU A 183 5.58 -32.90 -0.56
C LEU A 183 6.42 -32.39 -1.75
N THR A 184 6.10 -32.88 -2.96
CA THR A 184 6.77 -32.54 -4.22
C THR A 184 5.79 -32.61 -5.37
N PHE A 185 6.06 -31.88 -6.44
CA PHE A 185 5.32 -31.99 -7.70
C PHE A 185 6.28 -32.09 -8.88
N SER A 186 6.08 -33.08 -9.75
CA SER A 186 6.86 -33.25 -10.97
C SER A 186 5.96 -33.10 -12.19
N TYR A 187 6.35 -32.24 -13.13
CA TYR A 187 5.66 -32.09 -14.42
C TYR A 187 5.59 -33.40 -15.24
N LYS A 188 6.39 -34.42 -14.91
CA LYS A 188 6.37 -35.74 -15.55
C LYS A 188 5.06 -36.50 -15.33
N VAL A 189 4.17 -36.01 -14.46
CA VAL A 189 2.80 -36.51 -14.33
C VAL A 189 1.97 -36.30 -15.60
N PHE A 190 2.36 -35.33 -16.42
CA PHE A 190 1.69 -34.93 -17.65
C PHE A 190 2.31 -35.57 -18.89
N ASN A 191 1.55 -35.56 -19.99
CA ASN A 191 2.07 -35.92 -21.30
C ASN A 191 2.86 -34.74 -21.90
N PRO A 192 4.09 -34.96 -22.42
CA PRO A 192 4.88 -33.89 -23.05
C PRO A 192 4.22 -33.21 -24.27
N LYS A 193 3.17 -33.81 -24.84
CA LYS A 193 2.40 -33.29 -25.97
C LYS A 193 1.07 -32.64 -25.57
N MET A 194 0.85 -32.36 -24.27
CA MET A 194 -0.37 -31.70 -23.81
C MET A 194 -0.53 -30.32 -24.44
N HIS A 195 -1.79 -29.94 -24.70
CA HIS A 195 -2.12 -28.57 -25.06
C HIS A 195 -1.82 -27.61 -23.90
N PRO A 196 -1.59 -26.31 -24.17
CA PRO A 196 -1.36 -25.34 -23.12
C PRO A 196 -2.50 -25.33 -22.10
N MET A 197 -2.14 -25.44 -20.83
CA MET A 197 -3.09 -25.42 -19.72
C MET A 197 -3.31 -23.98 -19.23
N ASP A 198 -4.51 -23.65 -18.80
CA ASP A 198 -4.82 -22.32 -18.27
C ASP A 198 -4.40 -22.18 -16.80
N THR A 199 -4.69 -23.19 -15.98
CA THR A 199 -4.47 -23.10 -14.53
C THR A 199 -3.99 -24.43 -13.94
N LEU A 200 -2.90 -24.35 -13.18
CA LEU A 200 -2.47 -25.36 -12.21
C LEU A 200 -2.53 -24.76 -10.81
N ASP A 201 -3.39 -25.30 -9.96
CA ASP A 201 -3.45 -24.92 -8.55
C ASP A 201 -2.90 -26.04 -7.65
N LEU A 202 -1.79 -25.75 -6.98
CA LEU A 202 -1.10 -26.59 -6.02
C LEU A 202 -1.10 -25.95 -4.62
N SER A 203 -1.95 -24.96 -4.38
CA SER A 203 -1.97 -24.22 -3.12
C SER A 203 -2.35 -25.10 -1.93
N PHE A 204 -1.95 -24.76 -0.71
CA PHE A 204 -2.27 -25.52 0.50
C PHE A 204 -1.83 -26.99 0.37
N ASN A 205 -0.55 -27.18 0.07
CA ASN A 205 0.15 -28.47 0.11
C ASN A 205 1.40 -28.31 0.99
N GLU A 206 2.28 -29.31 1.00
CA GLU A 206 3.52 -29.31 1.78
C GLU A 206 4.75 -29.28 0.84
N ILE A 207 4.63 -28.62 -0.32
CA ILE A 207 5.64 -28.67 -1.37
C ILE A 207 6.87 -27.89 -0.92
N THR A 208 8.00 -28.60 -0.79
CA THR A 208 9.27 -28.00 -0.36
C THR A 208 10.13 -27.52 -1.51
N HIS A 209 9.97 -28.13 -2.70
CA HIS A 209 10.75 -27.81 -3.90
C HIS A 209 9.86 -27.91 -5.14
N PHE A 210 9.98 -26.93 -6.03
CA PHE A 210 9.31 -26.91 -7.33
C PHE A 210 10.30 -26.54 -8.43
N THR A 211 10.30 -27.32 -9.51
CA THR A 211 11.15 -27.07 -10.69
C THR A 211 10.27 -27.05 -11.93
N VAL A 212 10.48 -26.05 -12.79
CA VAL A 212 9.77 -25.91 -14.06
C VAL A 212 10.56 -26.64 -15.16
N ASP A 213 9.90 -27.52 -15.92
CA ASP A 213 10.43 -27.99 -17.21
C ASP A 213 9.75 -27.24 -18.36
N ILE A 214 10.58 -26.93 -19.34
CA ILE A 214 10.35 -26.06 -20.50
C ILE A 214 9.31 -26.65 -21.46
N LYS A 215 8.92 -27.92 -21.31
CA LYS A 215 8.04 -28.61 -22.26
C LYS A 215 6.54 -28.35 -22.06
N ILE A 216 6.10 -27.92 -20.87
CA ILE A 216 4.66 -27.79 -20.58
C ILE A 216 4.26 -26.33 -20.43
N LYS A 217 3.44 -25.86 -21.36
CA LYS A 217 2.91 -24.48 -21.35
C LYS A 217 1.74 -24.38 -20.38
N MET A 218 1.82 -23.43 -19.45
CA MET A 218 0.75 -23.11 -18.52
C MET A 218 0.62 -21.59 -18.39
N LYS A 219 -0.61 -21.08 -18.25
CA LYS A 219 -0.87 -19.64 -18.10
C LYS A 219 -0.82 -19.19 -16.65
N SER A 220 -1.36 -19.97 -15.71
CA SER A 220 -1.44 -19.60 -14.30
C SER A 220 -0.94 -20.73 -13.41
N LEU A 221 -0.07 -20.38 -12.46
CA LEU A 221 0.47 -21.30 -11.47
C LEU A 221 0.27 -20.73 -10.07
N PHE A 222 -0.43 -21.49 -9.22
CA PHE A 222 -0.64 -21.16 -7.82
C PHE A 222 0.07 -22.20 -6.94
N LEU A 223 0.98 -21.74 -6.09
CA LEU A 223 1.75 -22.52 -5.13
C LEU A 223 1.61 -21.91 -3.73
N ASN A 224 0.47 -21.28 -3.45
CA ASN A 224 0.28 -20.54 -2.21
C ASN A 224 0.24 -21.48 -1.02
N ASN A 225 0.63 -21.05 0.18
CA ASN A 225 0.53 -21.87 1.39
C ASN A 225 1.24 -23.23 1.19
N ASN A 226 2.55 -23.17 0.92
CA ASN A 226 3.42 -24.33 0.77
C ASN A 226 4.72 -24.09 1.57
N GLU A 227 5.66 -25.02 1.47
CA GLU A 227 6.89 -25.04 2.27
C GLU A 227 8.13 -24.62 1.46
N LEU A 228 7.95 -23.84 0.39
CA LEU A 228 9.02 -23.47 -0.54
C LEU A 228 10.03 -22.54 0.14
N LYS A 229 11.32 -22.91 0.10
CA LYS A 229 12.43 -22.09 0.65
C LYS A 229 13.23 -21.35 -0.41
N GLU A 230 13.20 -21.89 -1.62
CA GLU A 230 13.86 -21.33 -2.79
C GLU A 230 13.02 -21.64 -4.02
N ILE A 231 13.23 -20.86 -5.08
CA ILE A 231 12.66 -21.17 -6.38
C ILE A 231 13.68 -20.92 -7.49
N LEU A 232 13.77 -21.87 -8.42
CA LEU A 232 14.72 -21.84 -9.51
C LEU A 232 13.99 -21.81 -10.84
N ASN A 233 14.38 -20.87 -11.71
CA ASN A 233 13.98 -20.81 -13.11
C ASN A 233 12.46 -20.93 -13.33
N LEU A 234 11.69 -19.94 -12.86
CA LEU A 234 10.26 -19.85 -13.17
C LEU A 234 9.99 -19.44 -14.62
N CYS A 235 10.95 -18.80 -15.28
CA CYS A 235 10.72 -18.21 -16.60
C CYS A 235 10.90 -19.09 -17.86
N PRO A 236 11.10 -20.42 -17.81
CA PRO A 236 10.90 -21.25 -18.99
C PRO A 236 9.47 -21.81 -18.99
N ASN A 237 8.46 -20.94 -19.11
CA ASN A 237 7.19 -21.13 -19.85
C ASN A 237 6.27 -19.91 -19.66
N LEU A 238 5.33 -19.73 -20.59
CA LEU A 238 4.47 -18.55 -20.82
C LEU A 238 3.44 -18.28 -19.69
N PHE A 239 3.84 -18.35 -18.42
CA PHE A 239 2.97 -17.99 -17.31
C PHE A 239 2.64 -16.51 -17.41
N ALA A 240 1.36 -16.19 -17.41
CA ALA A 240 0.85 -14.85 -17.19
C ALA A 240 0.76 -14.51 -15.71
N THR A 241 0.46 -15.50 -14.87
CA THR A 241 0.27 -15.31 -13.42
C THR A 241 1.02 -16.38 -12.63
N VAL A 242 1.82 -15.96 -11.67
CA VAL A 242 2.48 -16.84 -10.71
C VAL A 242 2.26 -16.30 -9.30
N SER A 243 1.78 -17.14 -8.40
CA SER A 243 1.59 -16.81 -6.99
C SER A 243 2.30 -17.85 -6.12
N LEU A 244 3.20 -17.36 -5.28
CA LEU A 244 3.99 -18.09 -4.28
C LEU A 244 3.69 -17.55 -2.88
N LYS A 245 2.49 -16.97 -2.70
CA LYS A 245 2.10 -16.32 -1.46
C LYS A 245 2.15 -17.31 -0.30
N ASP A 246 2.58 -16.86 0.88
CA ASP A 246 2.56 -17.69 2.09
C ASP A 246 3.45 -18.94 1.94
N ASN A 247 4.75 -18.69 1.79
CA ASN A 247 5.80 -19.71 1.70
C ASN A 247 6.97 -19.28 2.60
N HIS A 248 8.12 -19.93 2.47
CA HIS A 248 9.31 -19.70 3.31
C HIS A 248 10.49 -19.14 2.52
N LEU A 249 10.23 -18.41 1.44
CA LEU A 249 11.28 -17.81 0.60
C LEU A 249 12.05 -16.77 1.41
N LYS A 250 13.38 -16.90 1.45
CA LYS A 250 14.26 -16.00 2.24
C LYS A 250 14.88 -14.89 1.43
N ASN A 251 15.22 -15.17 0.17
CA ASN A 251 15.88 -14.22 -0.73
C ASN A 251 15.37 -14.46 -2.15
N LEU A 252 15.36 -13.40 -2.94
CA LEU A 252 15.15 -13.48 -4.39
C LEU A 252 16.51 -13.25 -5.07
N SER A 253 17.24 -14.36 -5.23
CA SER A 253 18.58 -14.39 -5.81
C SER A 253 18.61 -15.25 -7.07
N SER A 254 19.50 -14.90 -8.00
CA SER A 254 19.54 -15.47 -9.37
C SER A 254 18.37 -15.00 -10.24
N THR A 255 18.67 -14.67 -11.50
CA THR A 255 17.69 -14.04 -12.41
C THR A 255 16.40 -14.86 -12.54
N PHE A 256 15.29 -14.24 -12.13
CA PHE A 256 13.92 -14.72 -12.25
C PHE A 256 13.58 -15.11 -13.68
N CYS A 257 13.88 -14.22 -14.62
CA CYS A 257 13.54 -14.37 -16.03
C CYS A 257 14.65 -13.97 -17.00
N THR A 258 15.08 -14.92 -17.83
CA THR A 258 16.10 -14.73 -18.87
C THR A 258 15.52 -14.74 -20.29
N SER A 259 14.24 -15.09 -20.46
CA SER A 259 13.59 -15.20 -21.78
C SER A 259 12.91 -13.90 -22.19
N LYS A 260 13.20 -13.41 -23.40
CA LYS A 260 12.54 -12.23 -24.01
C LYS A 260 11.10 -12.49 -24.47
N PHE A 261 10.68 -13.75 -24.52
CA PHE A 261 9.33 -14.15 -24.93
C PHE A 261 8.45 -14.51 -23.73
N ASN A 262 8.73 -13.95 -22.55
CA ASN A 262 7.89 -14.18 -21.39
C ASN A 262 6.54 -13.47 -21.54
N GLU A 263 5.53 -14.01 -20.86
CA GLU A 263 4.17 -13.48 -20.82
C GLU A 263 3.75 -13.05 -19.41
N ILE A 264 4.70 -12.99 -18.47
CA ILE A 264 4.36 -12.76 -17.06
C ILE A 264 3.84 -11.36 -16.85
N ALA A 265 2.63 -11.29 -16.32
CA ALA A 265 1.88 -10.07 -16.06
C ALA A 265 1.66 -9.86 -14.56
N SER A 266 1.55 -10.93 -13.77
CA SER A 266 1.34 -10.86 -12.32
C SER A 266 2.27 -11.81 -11.59
N PHE A 267 2.96 -11.28 -10.57
CA PHE A 267 3.81 -12.05 -9.69
C PHE A 267 3.54 -11.69 -8.23
N ASP A 268 3.11 -12.68 -7.45
CA ASP A 268 2.81 -12.53 -6.03
C ASP A 268 3.74 -13.41 -5.20
N VAL A 269 4.56 -12.76 -4.38
CA VAL A 269 5.48 -13.38 -3.42
C VAL A 269 5.25 -12.82 -2.01
N SER A 270 4.01 -12.39 -1.75
CA SER A 270 3.61 -11.89 -0.45
C SER A 270 3.65 -12.95 0.65
N CYS A 271 3.65 -12.49 1.90
CA CYS A 271 3.65 -13.37 3.08
C CYS A 271 4.80 -14.39 3.05
N ASN A 272 6.01 -13.94 2.73
CA ASN A 272 7.21 -14.78 2.75
C ASN A 272 8.21 -14.22 3.78
N ASN A 273 9.43 -14.76 3.80
CA ASN A 273 10.50 -14.29 4.68
C ASN A 273 11.59 -13.54 3.89
N ILE A 274 11.22 -12.87 2.79
CA ILE A 274 12.19 -12.29 1.86
C ILE A 274 12.88 -11.10 2.52
N SER A 275 14.19 -11.21 2.71
CA SER A 275 15.02 -10.18 3.34
C SER A 275 15.81 -9.34 2.34
N SER A 276 16.11 -9.89 1.16
CA SER A 276 16.79 -9.18 0.07
C SER A 276 16.34 -9.66 -1.32
N ILE A 277 16.49 -8.76 -2.29
CA ILE A 277 16.28 -9.00 -3.72
C ILE A 277 17.53 -8.53 -4.45
N ASP A 278 18.12 -9.39 -5.28
CA ASP A 278 19.31 -9.03 -6.06
C ASP A 278 18.97 -8.00 -7.15
N ASP A 279 19.95 -7.15 -7.49
CA ASP A 279 19.84 -6.27 -8.66
C ASP A 279 19.55 -7.09 -9.91
N PHE A 280 18.66 -6.57 -10.77
CA PHE A 280 18.26 -7.23 -12.01
C PHE A 280 17.61 -8.62 -11.82
N TYR A 281 17.11 -8.95 -10.61
CA TYR A 281 16.42 -10.22 -10.34
C TYR A 281 15.33 -10.48 -11.37
N PHE A 282 14.43 -9.51 -11.63
CA PHE A 282 13.32 -9.68 -12.58
C PHE A 282 13.76 -9.79 -14.06
N GLY A 283 15.00 -9.42 -14.38
CA GLY A 283 15.63 -9.62 -15.69
C GLY A 283 14.78 -9.11 -16.86
N GLU A 284 14.34 -10.04 -17.71
CA GLU A 284 13.56 -9.77 -18.92
C GLU A 284 12.04 -9.73 -18.68
N ALA A 285 11.53 -9.68 -17.44
CA ALA A 285 10.09 -9.66 -17.14
C ALA A 285 9.38 -8.30 -17.48
N PHE A 286 9.62 -7.74 -18.67
CA PHE A 286 9.15 -6.42 -19.08
C PHE A 286 7.62 -6.32 -19.18
N LYS A 287 6.88 -7.45 -19.26
CA LYS A 287 5.41 -7.45 -19.31
C LYS A 287 4.76 -7.41 -17.93
N LEU A 288 5.54 -7.47 -16.84
CA LEU A 288 5.00 -7.51 -15.50
C LEU A 288 4.23 -6.22 -15.20
N LYS A 289 2.94 -6.37 -14.87
CA LYS A 289 2.01 -5.29 -14.52
C LYS A 289 1.74 -5.22 -13.03
N SER A 290 1.76 -6.36 -12.34
CA SER A 290 1.47 -6.46 -10.91
C SER A 290 2.59 -7.20 -10.19
N LEU A 291 3.15 -6.56 -9.17
CA LEU A 291 4.12 -7.16 -8.25
C LEU A 291 3.66 -6.97 -6.81
N ASN A 292 3.45 -8.08 -6.12
CA ASN A 292 3.12 -8.08 -4.69
C ASN A 292 4.27 -8.71 -3.88
N LEU A 293 4.85 -7.90 -2.99
CA LEU A 293 5.95 -8.20 -2.08
C LEU A 293 5.57 -7.93 -0.62
N ASN A 294 4.28 -7.73 -0.32
CA ASN A 294 3.88 -7.36 1.03
C ASN A 294 4.06 -8.49 2.06
N HIS A 295 4.11 -8.15 3.34
CA HIS A 295 4.38 -9.11 4.42
C HIS A 295 5.66 -9.92 4.17
N ASN A 296 6.78 -9.21 4.04
CA ASN A 296 8.12 -9.78 3.92
C ASN A 296 9.07 -9.08 4.92
N ASN A 297 10.35 -9.38 4.84
CA ASN A 297 11.37 -8.88 5.78
C ASN A 297 12.32 -7.86 5.12
N LEU A 298 11.91 -7.19 4.03
CA LEU A 298 12.77 -6.28 3.29
C LEU A 298 13.13 -5.05 4.14
N SER A 299 14.41 -4.77 4.29
CA SER A 299 14.92 -3.58 5.01
C SER A 299 15.48 -2.51 4.08
N SER A 300 15.83 -2.87 2.85
CA SER A 300 16.30 -1.92 1.83
C SER A 300 16.03 -2.43 0.42
N LEU A 301 15.98 -1.51 -0.53
CA LEU A 301 15.88 -1.79 -1.96
C LEU A 301 17.04 -1.09 -2.68
N SER A 302 17.75 -1.82 -3.53
CA SER A 302 18.80 -1.28 -4.37
C SER A 302 18.22 -0.54 -5.59
N PRO A 303 18.96 0.40 -6.20
CA PRO A 303 18.50 1.10 -7.39
C PRO A 303 18.24 0.20 -8.62
N GLY A 304 18.86 -0.98 -8.68
CA GLY A 304 18.71 -1.93 -9.79
C GLY A 304 17.62 -2.97 -9.61
N VAL A 305 16.88 -2.96 -8.50
CA VAL A 305 15.89 -4.01 -8.18
C VAL A 305 14.73 -4.02 -9.19
N PHE A 306 14.25 -2.85 -9.61
CA PHE A 306 13.13 -2.69 -10.55
C PHE A 306 13.57 -2.36 -11.98
N TYR A 307 14.81 -2.74 -12.33
CA TYR A 307 15.36 -2.44 -13.65
C TYR A 307 14.44 -2.97 -14.77
N ASN A 308 14.15 -2.10 -15.75
CA ASN A 308 13.35 -2.41 -16.95
C ASN A 308 11.89 -2.83 -16.69
N MET A 309 11.32 -2.47 -15.53
CA MET A 309 9.92 -2.75 -15.18
C MET A 309 8.97 -1.60 -15.58
N SER A 310 9.07 -1.14 -16.82
CA SER A 310 8.35 0.05 -17.29
C SER A 310 6.84 -0.13 -17.45
N ASN A 311 6.36 -1.37 -17.57
CA ASN A 311 4.93 -1.69 -17.66
C ASN A 311 4.28 -2.03 -16.31
N LEU A 312 5.02 -1.90 -15.20
CA LEU A 312 4.46 -2.17 -13.88
C LEU A 312 3.41 -1.10 -13.53
N GLU A 313 2.19 -1.53 -13.24
CA GLU A 313 1.01 -0.71 -12.93
C GLU A 313 0.72 -0.75 -11.41
N TYR A 314 0.95 -1.91 -10.76
CA TYR A 314 0.70 -2.12 -9.33
C TYR A 314 1.97 -2.64 -8.63
N LEU A 315 2.38 -1.94 -7.58
CA LEU A 315 3.46 -2.34 -6.69
C LEU A 315 3.01 -2.28 -5.23
N ASN A 316 3.04 -3.42 -4.54
CA ASN A 316 2.81 -3.49 -3.11
C ASN A 316 4.06 -4.01 -2.38
N ILE A 317 4.66 -3.14 -1.56
CA ILE A 317 5.79 -3.45 -0.67
C ILE A 317 5.43 -3.12 0.80
N SER A 318 4.14 -3.14 1.14
CA SER A 318 3.68 -2.90 2.51
C SER A 318 4.07 -4.02 3.47
N TYR A 319 3.97 -3.78 4.78
CA TYR A 319 4.31 -4.76 5.82
C TYR A 319 5.72 -5.35 5.60
N ASN A 320 6.69 -4.44 5.47
CA ASN A 320 8.11 -4.75 5.41
C ASN A 320 8.85 -3.88 6.46
N ASN A 321 10.17 -3.87 6.44
CA ASN A 321 11.01 -3.14 7.40
C ASN A 321 11.75 -1.95 6.75
N LEU A 322 11.18 -1.33 5.72
CA LEU A 322 11.85 -0.28 4.93
C LEU A 322 11.92 1.04 5.70
N GLU A 323 13.10 1.65 5.76
CA GLU A 323 13.33 2.93 6.45
C GLU A 323 13.47 4.15 5.52
N ASP A 324 14.06 3.94 4.34
CA ASP A 324 14.21 4.93 3.26
C ASP A 324 14.47 4.21 1.91
N PHE A 325 14.46 4.98 0.82
CA PHE A 325 14.75 4.52 -0.53
C PHE A 325 15.93 5.29 -1.12
N LYS A 326 16.84 4.57 -1.78
CA LYS A 326 17.97 5.20 -2.49
C LYS A 326 17.47 5.92 -3.74
N PHE A 327 18.16 7.02 -4.08
CA PHE A 327 17.86 7.75 -5.31
C PHE A 327 18.01 6.82 -6.52
N GLY A 328 17.01 6.82 -7.39
CA GLY A 328 16.97 5.97 -8.58
C GLY A 328 16.23 4.64 -8.42
N THR A 329 15.85 4.22 -7.21
CA THR A 329 15.15 2.94 -6.97
C THR A 329 13.89 2.76 -7.80
N PHE A 330 13.14 3.82 -8.07
CA PHE A 330 11.86 3.75 -8.77
C PHE A 330 11.88 4.31 -10.20
N ASP A 331 13.05 4.68 -10.73
CA ASP A 331 13.17 5.43 -12.00
C ASP A 331 12.72 4.66 -13.23
N SER A 332 12.65 3.33 -13.15
CA SER A 332 12.15 2.49 -14.24
C SER A 332 10.62 2.34 -14.24
N LEU A 333 9.92 2.71 -13.16
CA LEU A 333 8.49 2.43 -12.95
C LEU A 333 7.58 3.50 -13.57
N ASN A 334 7.76 3.73 -14.88
CA ASN A 334 7.13 4.86 -15.58
C ASN A 334 5.60 4.78 -15.64
N ASN A 335 5.01 3.58 -15.68
CA ASN A 335 3.56 3.38 -15.77
C ASN A 335 2.91 3.00 -14.43
N LEU A 336 3.61 3.18 -13.31
CA LEU A 336 3.07 2.80 -12.01
C LEU A 336 1.85 3.65 -11.66
N GLU A 337 0.73 3.00 -11.36
CA GLU A 337 -0.56 3.62 -11.06
C GLU A 337 -0.89 3.54 -9.56
N ILE A 338 -0.55 2.41 -8.94
CA ILE A 338 -0.84 2.13 -7.54
C ILE A 338 0.46 1.75 -6.82
N LEU A 339 0.77 2.50 -5.76
CA LEU A 339 1.90 2.24 -4.89
C LEU A 339 1.44 2.10 -3.44
N ASP A 340 1.69 0.93 -2.86
CA ASP A 340 1.49 0.68 -1.44
C ASP A 340 2.84 0.44 -0.73
N ILE A 341 3.21 1.38 0.14
CA ILE A 341 4.38 1.35 1.02
C ILE A 341 3.98 1.45 2.50
N SER A 342 2.70 1.19 2.81
CA SER A 342 2.17 1.25 4.17
C SER A 342 2.84 0.23 5.09
N ASN A 343 2.69 0.40 6.41
CA ASN A 343 3.21 -0.56 7.40
C ASN A 343 4.71 -0.86 7.21
N ASN A 344 5.50 0.20 7.15
CA ASN A 344 6.97 0.16 7.10
C ASN A 344 7.54 1.11 8.18
N ASN A 345 8.84 1.35 8.16
CA ASN A 345 9.54 2.21 9.12
C ASN A 345 9.96 3.56 8.51
N LEU A 346 9.19 4.08 7.54
CA LEU A 346 9.55 5.29 6.79
C LEU A 346 9.38 6.54 7.64
N HIS A 347 10.39 7.42 7.65
CA HIS A 347 10.37 8.67 8.41
C HIS A 347 9.99 9.91 7.58
N THR A 348 10.10 9.80 6.25
CA THR A 348 9.82 10.90 5.32
C THR A 348 9.29 10.36 3.99
N ILE A 349 8.69 11.23 3.18
CA ILE A 349 8.40 10.93 1.77
C ILE A 349 9.67 11.18 0.97
N SER A 350 10.36 10.09 0.60
CA SER A 350 11.68 10.13 -0.01
C SER A 350 11.69 10.85 -1.37
N THR A 351 12.77 11.57 -1.66
CA THR A 351 12.99 12.20 -2.97
C THR A 351 13.14 11.18 -4.11
N SER A 352 13.41 9.93 -3.75
CA SER A 352 13.50 8.79 -4.68
C SER A 352 12.19 8.48 -5.41
N LEU A 353 11.04 9.00 -4.94
CA LEU A 353 9.74 8.84 -5.58
C LEU A 353 9.48 9.83 -6.74
N HIS A 354 10.47 10.68 -7.07
CA HIS A 354 10.31 11.79 -8.03
C HIS A 354 9.90 11.37 -9.46
N SER A 355 10.18 10.14 -9.89
CA SER A 355 9.93 9.62 -11.24
C SER A 355 8.52 9.06 -11.44
N LEU A 356 7.76 8.82 -10.36
CA LEU A 356 6.48 8.12 -10.36
C LEU A 356 5.28 8.98 -10.83
N LYS A 357 5.30 9.47 -12.07
CA LYS A 357 4.34 10.49 -12.54
C LYS A 357 2.89 10.00 -12.73
N ASN A 358 2.69 8.70 -12.89
CA ASN A 358 1.38 8.12 -13.19
C ASN A 358 0.64 7.59 -11.95
N VAL A 359 1.26 7.64 -10.77
CA VAL A 359 0.63 7.14 -9.54
C VAL A 359 -0.59 7.98 -9.22
N HIS A 360 -1.75 7.30 -9.15
CA HIS A 360 -3.02 7.90 -8.79
C HIS A 360 -3.57 7.37 -7.45
N GLN A 361 -3.10 6.22 -6.95
CA GLN A 361 -3.35 5.77 -5.57
C GLN A 361 -2.04 5.58 -4.82
N PHE A 362 -1.93 6.22 -3.66
CA PHE A 362 -0.75 6.13 -2.81
C PHE A 362 -1.11 5.80 -1.36
N PHE A 363 -0.56 4.71 -0.84
CA PHE A 363 -0.76 4.25 0.53
C PHE A 363 0.57 4.29 1.30
N ILE A 364 0.63 5.12 2.35
CA ILE A 364 1.80 5.32 3.22
C ILE A 364 1.45 5.22 4.71
N HIS A 365 0.20 4.90 5.05
CA HIS A 365 -0.24 4.78 6.44
C HIS A 365 0.59 3.79 7.27
N ASN A 366 0.50 3.91 8.60
CA ASN A 366 1.26 3.09 9.55
C ASN A 366 2.77 3.15 9.28
N ASN A 367 3.32 4.37 9.24
CA ASN A 367 4.75 4.66 9.12
C ASN A 367 5.14 5.72 10.16
N HIS A 368 6.41 6.11 10.23
CA HIS A 368 6.92 7.12 11.17
C HIS A 368 7.10 8.50 10.53
N VAL A 369 6.29 8.83 9.52
CA VAL A 369 6.41 10.09 8.77
C VAL A 369 6.08 11.29 9.66
N GLN A 370 7.02 12.23 9.77
CA GLN A 370 6.90 13.41 10.65
C GLN A 370 6.49 14.69 9.91
N ASP A 371 6.62 14.70 8.59
CA ASP A 371 6.21 15.84 7.75
C ASP A 371 5.79 15.35 6.35
N ILE A 372 4.76 15.98 5.82
CA ILE A 372 4.28 15.77 4.45
C ILE A 372 4.10 17.15 3.83
N ASN A 373 4.94 17.45 2.84
CA ASN A 373 4.81 18.67 2.05
C ASN A 373 3.85 18.43 0.86
N PRO A 374 2.67 19.06 0.82
CA PRO A 374 1.68 18.84 -0.25
C PRO A 374 2.19 19.24 -1.65
N ASP A 375 3.02 20.27 -1.76
CA ASP A 375 3.56 20.73 -3.05
C ASP A 375 4.62 19.75 -3.59
N GLN A 376 5.46 19.23 -2.69
CA GLN A 376 6.40 18.16 -3.03
C GLN A 376 5.66 16.90 -3.50
N LEU A 377 4.60 16.52 -2.78
CA LEU A 377 3.78 15.35 -3.13
C LEU A 377 3.14 15.51 -4.52
N LYS A 378 2.56 16.67 -4.82
CA LYS A 378 2.00 16.99 -6.15
C LYS A 378 3.06 16.98 -7.25
N ARG A 379 4.30 17.39 -6.93
CA ARG A 379 5.41 17.35 -7.90
C ARG A 379 5.83 15.92 -8.22
N TYR A 380 5.81 15.03 -7.23
CA TYR A 380 6.11 13.62 -7.44
C TYR A 380 4.97 12.91 -8.16
N PHE A 381 3.74 13.13 -7.70
CA PHE A 381 2.52 12.48 -8.15
C PHE A 381 1.52 13.51 -8.70
N PRO A 382 1.72 14.04 -9.92
CA PRO A 382 0.83 15.04 -10.51
C PRO A 382 -0.58 14.50 -10.80
N ASN A 383 -0.73 13.18 -10.95
CA ASN A 383 -1.99 12.50 -11.21
C ASN A 383 -2.62 11.86 -9.95
N LEU A 384 -2.14 12.22 -8.76
CA LEU A 384 -2.62 11.65 -7.50
C LEU A 384 -4.12 11.91 -7.32
N ARG A 385 -4.89 10.85 -7.06
CA ARG A 385 -6.33 10.92 -6.80
C ARG A 385 -6.68 10.48 -5.39
N GLN A 386 -6.02 9.45 -4.88
CA GLN A 386 -6.31 8.87 -3.57
C GLN A 386 -5.03 8.75 -2.74
N LEU A 387 -5.11 9.19 -1.48
CA LEU A 387 -4.02 9.13 -0.52
C LEU A 387 -4.51 8.58 0.82
N LEU A 388 -3.79 7.60 1.37
CA LEU A 388 -3.98 7.10 2.73
C LEU A 388 -2.67 7.25 3.52
N PHE A 389 -2.66 8.12 4.54
CA PHE A 389 -1.47 8.45 5.34
C PHE A 389 -1.74 8.40 6.85
N ASP A 390 -2.76 7.64 7.26
CA ASP A 390 -3.16 7.43 8.64
C ASP A 390 -2.03 6.84 9.51
N SER A 391 -2.11 7.02 10.83
CA SER A 391 -1.14 6.52 11.82
C SER A 391 0.31 6.89 11.49
N THR A 392 0.51 8.15 11.12
CA THR A 392 1.83 8.76 10.95
C THR A 392 2.19 9.60 12.17
N ASN A 393 3.46 9.96 12.32
CA ASN A 393 3.97 10.74 13.44
C ASN A 393 3.72 12.26 13.23
N LEU A 394 2.52 12.61 12.75
CA LEU A 394 2.11 13.98 12.42
C LEU A 394 1.30 14.60 13.55
N SER A 395 1.54 15.89 13.83
CA SER A 395 0.68 16.66 14.73
C SER A 395 -0.68 16.94 14.10
N CYS A 396 -1.72 17.09 14.92
CA CYS A 396 -3.06 17.38 14.42
C CYS A 396 -3.15 18.68 13.60
N ASP A 397 -2.36 19.70 13.95
CA ASP A 397 -2.28 20.94 13.16
C ASP A 397 -1.67 20.71 11.76
N HIS A 398 -0.62 19.88 11.66
CA HIS A 398 -0.03 19.51 10.38
C HIS A 398 -1.02 18.72 9.53
N VAL A 399 -1.67 17.70 10.10
CA VAL A 399 -2.69 16.89 9.41
C VAL A 399 -3.79 17.79 8.86
N LEU A 400 -4.30 18.73 9.65
CA LEU A 400 -5.33 19.68 9.21
C LEU A 400 -4.88 20.53 8.01
N ASN A 401 -3.64 21.03 8.03
CA ASN A 401 -3.10 21.82 6.92
C ASN A 401 -2.93 20.97 5.64
N ILE A 402 -2.36 19.77 5.78
CA ILE A 402 -2.16 18.81 4.69
C ILE A 402 -3.50 18.45 4.04
N VAL A 403 -4.49 18.01 4.84
CA VAL A 403 -5.80 17.61 4.35
C VAL A 403 -6.49 18.76 3.62
N ARG A 404 -6.45 19.99 4.16
CA ARG A 404 -7.04 21.17 3.51
C ARG A 404 -6.42 21.45 2.13
N GLN A 405 -5.08 21.42 2.03
CA GLN A 405 -4.36 21.71 0.79
C GLN A 405 -4.49 20.62 -0.28
N LEU A 406 -4.61 19.35 0.13
CA LEU A 406 -4.77 18.23 -0.78
C LEU A 406 -6.22 18.13 -1.27
N LYS A 407 -7.21 18.28 -0.39
CA LYS A 407 -8.64 18.29 -0.77
C LYS A 407 -8.99 19.44 -1.70
N SER A 408 -8.42 20.64 -1.49
CA SER A 408 -8.62 21.78 -2.41
C SER A 408 -8.07 21.52 -3.81
N SER A 409 -7.19 20.51 -3.96
CA SER A 409 -6.62 20.08 -5.23
C SER A 409 -7.33 18.84 -5.82
N GLY A 410 -8.47 18.42 -5.25
CA GLY A 410 -9.26 17.29 -5.74
C GLY A 410 -8.73 15.91 -5.33
N ILE A 411 -7.79 15.83 -4.38
CA ILE A 411 -7.27 14.55 -3.87
C ILE A 411 -8.19 14.04 -2.77
N GLU A 412 -8.68 12.81 -2.93
CA GLU A 412 -9.43 12.07 -1.92
C GLU A 412 -8.48 11.55 -0.84
N ILE A 413 -8.76 11.92 0.40
CA ILE A 413 -8.05 11.39 1.57
C ILE A 413 -8.87 10.20 2.10
N LEU A 414 -8.32 9.01 1.94
CA LEU A 414 -8.91 7.78 2.45
C LEU A 414 -8.71 7.70 3.97
N HIS A 415 -9.59 6.96 4.64
CA HIS A 415 -9.53 6.74 6.09
C HIS A 415 -9.83 5.28 6.42
N ASN A 416 -9.10 4.72 7.39
CA ASN A 416 -9.42 3.42 7.95
C ASN A 416 -10.54 3.62 8.97
N ASN A 417 -11.65 2.91 8.78
CA ASN A 417 -12.90 3.04 9.54
C ASN A 417 -12.79 2.51 10.99
N LEU A 418 -11.68 2.82 11.68
CA LEU A 418 -11.38 2.37 13.03
C LEU A 418 -12.13 3.26 14.03
N GLU A 419 -12.97 2.61 14.82
CA GLU A 419 -13.83 3.22 15.83
C GLU A 419 -13.02 4.03 16.86
N ASN A 420 -13.49 5.26 17.11
CA ASN A 420 -13.42 5.94 18.41
C ASN A 420 -12.08 6.41 19.00
N ILE A 421 -11.17 6.99 18.22
CA ILE A 421 -10.27 8.04 18.77
C ILE A 421 -10.19 9.21 17.78
N THR A 422 -10.61 10.37 18.25
CA THR A 422 -10.77 11.66 17.58
C THR A 422 -9.47 12.10 16.85
N ASN A 423 -9.47 12.73 15.65
CA ASN A 423 -9.63 14.17 15.39
C ASN A 423 -9.67 14.46 13.87
N THR A 424 -10.58 15.34 13.43
CA THR A 424 -10.68 16.04 12.12
C THR A 424 -10.42 15.24 10.82
N HIS A 425 -11.50 14.70 10.24
CA HIS A 425 -11.59 14.04 8.91
C HIS A 425 -11.22 12.54 8.83
N GLY A 426 -11.10 11.83 9.96
CA GLY A 426 -10.90 10.38 9.97
C GLY A 426 -9.45 9.92 9.79
N VAL A 427 -8.48 10.82 10.00
CA VAL A 427 -7.03 10.53 9.98
C VAL A 427 -6.49 10.73 11.39
N SER A 428 -5.83 9.73 11.96
CA SER A 428 -5.18 9.83 13.26
C SER A 428 -4.01 10.81 13.23
N CYS A 429 -3.83 11.51 14.33
CA CYS A 429 -2.74 12.45 14.56
C CYS A 429 -2.26 12.33 16.00
N LEU A 430 -1.01 12.70 16.25
CA LEU A 430 -0.56 12.90 17.61
C LEU A 430 -1.14 14.21 18.10
N ASP A 431 -1.87 14.16 19.22
CA ASP A 431 -2.17 15.34 20.00
C ASP A 431 -0.83 16.03 20.26
N SER A 432 -0.70 17.27 19.78
CA SER A 432 0.44 18.11 20.13
C SER A 432 0.54 18.04 21.64
N PRO A 433 1.69 17.65 22.25
CA PRO A 433 1.84 17.85 23.67
C PRO A 433 1.51 19.32 23.92
N GLU A 434 0.66 19.61 24.90
CA GLU A 434 0.55 20.94 25.46
C GLU A 434 1.95 21.30 25.95
N VAL A 435 2.77 21.85 25.05
CA VAL A 435 4.02 22.48 25.44
C VAL A 435 3.57 23.80 25.99
N ASP A 436 3.31 23.80 27.30
CA ASP A 436 3.23 25.01 28.10
C ASP A 436 4.56 25.75 27.94
N LEU A 437 4.63 26.57 26.90
CA LEU A 437 5.66 27.59 26.69
C LEU A 437 5.55 28.70 27.76
N VAL A 438 4.51 28.64 28.59
CA VAL A 438 4.21 29.57 29.68
C VAL A 438 4.26 28.79 31.00
N PRO A 439 5.20 29.09 31.91
CA PRO A 439 5.21 28.47 33.22
C PRO A 439 3.88 28.68 33.96
N GLU A 440 3.36 27.64 34.64
CA GLU A 440 2.09 27.68 35.40
C GLU A 440 2.03 28.82 36.44
N THR A 441 3.18 29.36 36.84
CA THR A 441 3.35 30.43 37.83
C THR A 441 2.92 31.82 37.35
N LEU A 442 2.71 32.04 36.03
CA LEU A 442 2.20 33.34 35.53
C LEU A 442 0.75 33.64 35.94
N ASN A 443 0.03 32.65 36.48
CA ASN A 443 -1.28 32.82 37.10
C ASN A 443 -1.25 33.08 38.61
N LYS A 444 -0.08 33.12 39.27
CA LYS A 444 0.04 33.45 40.69
C LYS A 444 0.58 34.86 40.86
N THR A 445 -0.31 35.78 41.25
CA THR A 445 -0.05 37.21 41.43
C THR A 445 0.73 37.57 42.70
N GLU A 446 1.53 36.67 43.27
CA GLU A 446 2.24 36.94 44.53
C GLU A 446 3.73 36.63 44.43
N ASN A 447 4.52 37.69 44.21
CA ASN A 447 5.93 37.84 44.59
C ASN A 447 6.86 36.64 44.37
N GLU A 448 6.90 36.10 43.14
CA GLU A 448 8.03 35.28 42.73
C GLU A 448 9.13 36.17 42.14
N THR A 449 10.24 36.26 42.88
CA THR A 449 11.46 36.95 42.42
C THR A 449 11.89 36.41 41.07
N LEU A 450 12.49 37.25 40.21
CA LEU A 450 13.05 36.89 38.90
C LEU A 450 13.97 35.63 38.92
N LYS A 451 14.47 35.28 40.10
CA LYS A 451 15.19 34.05 40.41
C LYS A 451 14.33 32.78 40.23
N GLY A 452 13.07 32.79 40.66
CA GLY A 452 12.13 31.68 40.46
C GLY A 452 11.83 31.44 38.98
N TYR A 453 11.64 32.52 38.22
CA TYR A 453 11.47 32.46 36.77
C TYR A 453 12.70 31.87 36.06
N LEU A 454 13.90 32.27 36.46
CA LEU A 454 15.17 31.70 35.98
C LEU A 454 15.32 30.21 36.32
N ASP A 455 14.93 29.81 37.53
CA ASP A 455 15.02 28.42 37.99
C ASP A 455 14.02 27.51 37.25
N GLU A 456 12.86 28.02 36.80
CA GLU A 456 11.94 27.30 35.91
C GLU A 456 12.42 27.27 34.46
N LEU A 457 12.92 28.39 33.93
CA LEU A 457 13.52 28.43 32.59
C LEU A 457 14.65 27.42 32.47
N LYS A 458 15.51 27.31 33.49
CA LYS A 458 16.58 26.31 33.58
C LYS A 458 16.08 24.86 33.53
N LYS A 459 14.83 24.61 33.91
CA LYS A 459 14.19 23.29 33.85
C LYS A 459 13.52 23.01 32.50
N SER A 460 13.23 24.04 31.70
CA SER A 460 12.54 23.92 30.42
C SER A 460 13.34 23.11 29.39
N ILE A 461 12.61 22.45 28.48
CA ILE A 461 13.19 21.74 27.32
C ILE A 461 14.00 22.70 26.45
N PHE A 462 13.56 23.97 26.34
CA PHE A 462 14.28 25.01 25.61
C PHE A 462 15.67 25.29 26.18
N TYR A 463 15.79 25.39 27.51
CA TYR A 463 17.10 25.59 28.16
C TYR A 463 18.00 24.37 28.04
N LYS A 464 17.44 23.15 28.12
CA LYS A 464 18.18 21.91 27.86
C LYS A 464 18.65 21.80 26.41
N MET A 465 17.85 22.24 25.43
CA MET A 465 18.26 22.36 24.03
C MET A 465 19.40 23.37 23.87
N LEU A 466 19.32 24.54 24.52
CA LEU A 466 20.41 25.52 24.52
C LEU A 466 21.69 24.94 25.14
N GLU A 467 21.59 24.24 26.27
CA GLU A 467 22.72 23.57 26.93
C GLU A 467 23.36 22.52 26.00
N GLN A 468 22.56 21.75 25.27
CA GLN A 468 23.04 20.77 24.27
C GLN A 468 23.73 21.45 23.06
N ILE A 469 23.19 22.57 22.57
CA ILE A 469 23.81 23.34 21.48
C ILE A 469 25.19 23.87 21.90
N TYR A 470 25.29 24.45 23.11
CA TYR A 470 26.53 25.01 23.64
C TYR A 470 27.56 23.97 24.09
N SER A 471 27.12 22.77 24.48
CA SER A 471 27.99 21.66 24.86
C SER A 471 28.44 20.79 23.68
N SER A 472 27.88 20.98 22.48
CA SER A 472 28.25 20.20 21.29
C SER A 472 29.68 20.47 20.81
N ASP A 473 30.39 19.44 20.35
CA ASP A 473 31.77 19.56 19.83
C ASP A 473 31.88 20.45 18.57
N LYS A 474 30.75 20.74 17.90
CA LYS A 474 30.69 21.73 16.81
C LYS A 474 30.90 23.16 17.32
N ALA A 475 30.49 23.50 18.55
CA ALA A 475 30.73 24.81 19.16
C ALA A 475 32.23 25.03 19.51
N LYS A 476 32.97 23.96 19.80
CA LYS A 476 34.42 24.02 20.08
C LYS A 476 35.27 24.33 18.84
N ASN A 477 34.80 23.98 17.65
CA ASN A 477 35.54 24.15 16.39
C ASN A 477 35.31 25.49 15.67
N VAL A 478 34.36 26.30 16.13
CA VAL A 478 34.17 27.67 15.64
C VAL A 478 34.89 28.64 16.57
N GLY A 479 36.23 28.64 16.60
CA GLY A 479 37.05 29.71 17.18
C GLY A 479 36.83 30.12 18.66
N TYR A 480 35.96 29.46 19.42
CA TYR A 480 35.70 29.75 20.83
C TYR A 480 36.65 29.00 21.77
N SER A 481 37.93 29.00 21.44
CA SER A 481 39.02 28.51 22.29
C SER A 481 39.99 29.68 22.46
N ARG A 482 40.05 30.32 23.63
CA ARG A 482 41.07 29.93 24.61
C ARG A 482 40.74 30.17 26.09
N ASN A 483 39.62 30.78 26.46
CA ASN A 483 39.38 31.15 27.88
C ASN A 483 38.07 30.62 28.51
N VAL A 484 37.37 29.69 27.87
CA VAL A 484 36.19 29.06 28.49
C VAL A 484 36.55 27.64 28.91
N SER A 485 37.43 27.53 29.90
CA SER A 485 37.56 26.31 30.68
C SER A 485 36.30 26.15 31.53
N SER A 486 35.40 25.25 31.11
CA SER A 486 34.52 24.44 31.96
C SER A 486 33.85 25.12 33.17
N ASP A 487 33.33 26.33 33.04
CA ASP A 487 32.67 27.01 34.15
C ASP A 487 31.20 27.26 33.85
N LYS A 488 30.34 26.35 34.33
CA LYS A 488 28.88 26.49 34.40
C LYS A 488 28.48 27.85 35.04
N SER A 489 29.38 28.41 35.84
CA SER A 489 29.25 29.72 36.49
C SER A 489 29.28 30.93 35.55
N LEU A 490 29.79 30.83 34.30
CA LEU A 490 29.90 32.01 33.43
C LEU A 490 28.55 32.42 32.82
N ILE A 491 27.72 31.45 32.42
CA ILE A 491 26.37 31.69 31.90
C ILE A 491 25.46 32.18 33.03
N ASP A 492 25.56 31.56 34.20
CA ASP A 492 24.82 31.97 35.40
C ASP A 492 25.19 33.39 35.84
N LYS A 493 26.48 33.72 35.89
CA LYS A 493 26.98 35.05 36.24
C LYS A 493 26.63 36.10 35.18
N TYR A 494 26.63 35.74 33.90
CA TYR A 494 26.26 36.64 32.81
C TYR A 494 24.75 36.94 32.77
N LEU A 495 23.91 35.95 33.10
CA LEU A 495 22.47 36.15 33.30
C LEU A 495 22.21 37.01 34.54
N GLU A 496 22.88 36.73 35.67
CA GLU A 496 22.76 37.53 36.90
C GLU A 496 23.24 38.98 36.73
N ASP A 497 24.36 39.22 36.02
CA ASP A 497 24.94 40.56 35.81
C ASP A 497 24.12 41.43 34.84
N ASN A 498 23.47 40.85 33.83
CA ASN A 498 22.60 41.59 32.92
C ASN A 498 21.24 41.92 33.55
N ILE A 499 20.78 41.07 34.47
CA ILE A 499 19.55 41.25 35.24
C ILE A 499 19.70 42.31 36.33
N ARG A 500 20.86 42.38 36.99
CA ARG A 500 21.11 43.33 38.09
C ARG A 500 21.08 44.80 37.66
N ASN A 501 21.21 45.10 36.37
CA ASN A 501 21.46 46.45 35.86
C ASN A 501 20.29 47.14 35.15
N THR A 502 19.05 46.63 35.22
CA THR A 502 17.92 47.34 34.57
C THR A 502 16.64 47.34 35.38
N GLN A 503 16.48 48.37 36.23
CA GLN A 503 15.15 48.82 36.70
C GLN A 503 14.17 49.06 35.54
N ASN A 504 14.67 49.29 34.32
CA ASN A 504 13.86 49.44 33.12
C ASN A 504 13.31 48.11 32.57
N PHE A 505 14.00 46.97 32.76
CA PHE A 505 13.55 45.69 32.20
C PHE A 505 12.30 45.17 32.93
N ASN A 506 12.26 45.31 34.26
CA ASN A 506 11.07 44.97 35.04
C ASN A 506 9.84 45.80 34.65
N ASN A 507 10.02 47.08 34.28
CA ASN A 507 8.91 47.93 33.84
C ASN A 507 8.45 47.56 32.42
N TYR A 508 9.37 47.34 31.47
CA TYR A 508 9.02 46.89 30.12
C TYR A 508 8.39 45.50 30.10
N PHE A 509 8.85 44.59 30.95
CA PHE A 509 8.30 43.25 31.06
C PHE A 509 6.91 43.26 31.73
N ARG A 510 6.72 44.09 32.76
CA ARG A 510 5.40 44.30 33.39
C ARG A 510 4.40 44.95 32.42
N ASP A 511 4.83 45.94 31.64
CA ASP A 511 4.02 46.56 30.58
C ASP A 511 3.68 45.58 29.45
N PHE A 512 4.60 44.67 29.10
CA PHE A 512 4.36 43.61 28.13
C PHE A 512 3.31 42.61 28.63
N ILE A 513 3.41 42.17 29.89
CA ILE A 513 2.43 41.27 30.52
C ILE A 513 1.06 41.95 30.70
N GLU A 514 0.99 43.22 31.10
CA GLU A 514 -0.27 43.96 31.18
C GLU A 514 -0.93 44.15 29.81
N ASN A 515 -0.15 44.38 28.75
CA ASN A 515 -0.68 44.49 27.39
C ASN A 515 -1.21 43.14 26.87
N GLN A 516 -0.56 42.01 27.21
CA GLN A 516 -1.09 40.67 26.89
C GLN A 516 -2.39 40.36 27.66
N LYS A 517 -2.51 40.79 28.93
CA LYS A 517 -3.75 40.67 29.71
C LYS A 517 -4.89 41.54 29.17
N LYS A 518 -4.59 42.74 28.65
CA LYS A 518 -5.59 43.59 27.97
C LYS A 518 -6.07 43.02 26.64
N LEU A 519 -5.20 42.31 25.91
CA LEU A 519 -5.55 41.61 24.67
C LEU A 519 -6.39 40.35 24.88
N SER A 520 -6.32 39.71 26.06
CA SER A 520 -7.18 38.56 26.39
C SER A 520 -8.58 38.96 26.86
N HIS A 521 -8.75 40.15 27.47
CA HIS A 521 -10.04 40.65 27.96
C HIS A 521 -10.89 41.40 26.92
N SER A 522 -10.35 41.71 25.72
CA SER A 522 -11.08 42.43 24.66
C SER A 522 -11.72 41.52 23.60
N GLN A 523 -11.92 40.23 23.89
CA GLN A 523 -12.58 39.29 22.98
C GLN A 523 -14.09 39.52 22.80
N GLU A 524 -14.71 40.42 23.56
CA GLU A 524 -16.14 40.74 23.43
C GLU A 524 -16.36 42.13 22.80
N THR A 525 -15.93 42.33 21.56
CA THR A 525 -16.57 43.18 20.52
C THR A 525 -15.56 43.55 19.44
N LEU A 526 -15.43 42.70 18.42
CA LEU A 526 -14.99 43.15 17.11
C LEU A 526 -15.73 42.33 16.05
N VAL A 527 -16.58 43.06 15.32
CA VAL A 527 -17.48 42.63 14.28
C VAL A 527 -16.76 41.83 13.20
N TYR A 528 -17.38 40.73 12.77
CA TYR A 528 -17.04 39.96 11.58
C TYR A 528 -16.94 40.87 10.35
N THR A 529 -15.73 41.01 9.80
CA THR A 529 -15.50 41.22 8.38
C THR A 529 -14.24 40.49 7.95
N GLU A 530 -14.36 39.76 6.85
CA GLU A 530 -13.34 39.01 6.12
C GLU A 530 -11.95 39.66 6.14
N ILE A 531 -10.93 38.87 6.49
CA ILE A 531 -9.58 38.76 5.89
C ILE A 531 -8.81 37.71 6.73
N GLY A 532 -8.32 36.66 6.08
CA GLY A 532 -7.80 35.46 6.70
C GLY A 532 -6.48 35.59 7.48
N GLY A 533 -6.21 34.59 8.31
CA GLY A 533 -4.87 34.05 8.64
C GLY A 533 -3.85 34.91 9.40
N TYR A 534 -3.98 36.24 9.43
CA TYR A 534 -2.85 37.10 9.79
C TYR A 534 -2.60 37.28 11.29
N ASN A 535 -3.58 37.12 12.19
CA ASN A 535 -3.41 37.56 13.58
C ASN A 535 -2.58 36.63 14.48
N LYS A 536 -2.65 35.30 14.33
CA LYS A 536 -1.78 34.38 15.12
C LYS A 536 -0.35 34.34 14.60
N ILE A 537 -0.18 34.44 13.28
CA ILE A 537 1.13 34.52 12.62
C ILE A 537 1.83 35.82 13.01
N VAL A 538 1.13 36.97 13.05
CA VAL A 538 1.71 38.23 13.54
C VAL A 538 2.13 38.13 15.00
N THR A 539 1.40 37.40 15.84
CA THR A 539 1.76 37.24 17.27
C THR A 539 3.00 36.36 17.44
N VAL A 540 3.06 35.20 16.78
CA VAL A 540 4.21 34.29 16.86
C VAL A 540 5.43 34.85 16.12
N LEU A 541 5.27 35.45 14.94
CA LEU A 541 6.36 36.17 14.28
C LEU A 541 6.79 37.39 15.08
N SER A 542 5.92 38.12 15.78
CA SER A 542 6.32 39.25 16.63
C SER A 542 7.14 38.80 17.84
N VAL A 543 6.85 37.62 18.40
CA VAL A 543 7.62 37.01 19.49
C VAL A 543 8.97 36.50 18.96
N ILE A 544 9.00 35.85 17.81
CA ILE A 544 10.23 35.36 17.18
C ILE A 544 11.11 36.53 16.68
N THR A 545 10.53 37.59 16.11
CA THR A 545 11.27 38.81 15.74
C THR A 545 11.72 39.59 16.97
N ALA A 546 10.95 39.65 18.05
CA ALA A 546 11.40 40.22 19.31
C ALA A 546 12.57 39.44 19.92
N LEU A 547 12.52 38.10 19.89
CA LEU A 547 13.61 37.22 20.32
C LEU A 547 14.84 37.36 19.43
N LEU A 548 14.68 37.40 18.11
CA LEU A 548 15.78 37.60 17.15
C LEU A 548 16.37 39.02 17.25
N CYS A 549 15.56 40.05 17.50
CA CYS A 549 16.02 41.41 17.81
C CYS A 549 16.77 41.47 19.14
N LEU A 550 16.33 40.72 20.17
CA LEU A 550 17.04 40.61 21.44
C LEU A 550 18.40 39.93 21.26
N ILE A 551 18.45 38.83 20.49
CA ILE A 551 19.67 38.10 20.15
C ILE A 551 20.62 38.99 19.32
N ALA A 552 20.10 39.75 18.36
CA ALA A 552 20.90 40.68 17.55
C ALA A 552 21.43 41.88 18.36
N LEU A 553 20.64 42.42 19.30
CA LEU A 553 21.07 43.47 20.22
C LEU A 553 22.12 42.96 21.22
N LEU A 554 21.99 41.71 21.68
CA LEU A 554 22.97 41.04 22.54
C LEU A 554 24.29 40.78 21.80
N ILE A 555 24.23 40.31 20.56
CA ILE A 555 25.42 40.11 19.71
C ILE A 555 26.08 41.46 19.37
N GLY A 556 25.29 42.48 19.01
CA GLY A 556 25.80 43.83 18.72
C GLY A 556 26.44 44.49 19.94
N TYR A 557 25.89 44.29 21.14
CA TYR A 557 26.45 44.81 22.39
C TYR A 557 27.74 44.09 22.81
N VAL A 558 27.83 42.77 22.60
CA VAL A 558 29.04 41.97 22.82
C VAL A 558 30.17 42.39 21.87
N LEU A 559 29.87 42.69 20.61
CA LEU A 559 30.85 43.15 19.64
C LEU A 559 31.30 44.60 19.88
N PHE A 560 30.40 45.47 20.36
CA PHE A 560 30.70 46.88 20.63
C PHE A 560 31.53 47.08 21.92
N LYS A 561 31.38 46.20 22.91
CA LYS A 561 32.07 46.31 24.20
C LYS A 561 33.49 45.73 24.20
N ASN A 562 33.81 44.83 23.25
CA ASN A 562 35.12 44.18 23.18
C ASN A 562 36.17 44.90 22.32
N ASN A 563 35.84 45.98 21.60
CA ASN A 563 36.82 46.78 20.86
C ASN A 563 36.63 48.28 21.11
N ASN A 564 37.32 48.78 22.15
CA ASN A 564 37.60 50.21 22.28
C ASN A 564 38.75 50.61 21.33
N SER A 565 38.52 50.60 20.01
CA SER A 565 39.36 51.37 19.07
C SER A 565 38.73 51.50 17.68
N ARG A 566 38.54 52.77 17.28
CA ARG A 566 38.35 53.37 15.94
C ARG A 566 38.07 52.44 14.74
N ALA A 567 36.90 52.70 14.14
CA ALA A 567 36.63 52.85 12.71
C ALA A 567 37.75 52.49 11.70
N SER A 568 37.92 51.21 11.44
CA SER A 568 38.26 50.65 10.12
C SER A 568 38.13 49.14 10.26
N ASN A 569 37.25 48.51 9.46
CA ASN A 569 37.25 47.06 9.09
C ASN A 569 35.85 46.58 8.66
N VAL A 570 35.16 47.40 7.85
CA VAL A 570 34.02 46.91 7.05
C VAL A 570 34.51 45.92 5.98
N ALA A 571 35.77 46.02 5.54
CA ALA A 571 36.38 45.11 4.57
C ALA A 571 36.60 43.67 5.09
N GLU A 572 36.97 43.49 6.36
CA GLU A 572 37.15 42.13 6.95
C GLU A 572 35.80 41.43 7.19
N HIS A 573 34.73 42.19 7.43
CA HIS A 573 33.38 41.63 7.60
C HIS A 573 32.80 41.12 6.27
N VAL A 574 33.15 41.75 5.14
CA VAL A 574 32.80 41.25 3.80
C VAL A 574 33.56 39.95 3.49
N GLU A 575 34.78 39.78 3.98
CA GLU A 575 35.56 38.54 3.80
C GLU A 575 35.05 37.36 4.63
N LEU A 576 34.51 37.60 5.83
CA LEU A 576 33.86 36.57 6.65
C LEU A 576 32.57 36.04 5.99
N VAL A 577 31.77 36.95 5.41
CA VAL A 577 30.59 36.61 4.60
C VAL A 577 30.99 35.90 3.31
N HIS A 578 32.14 36.25 2.71
CA HIS A 578 32.69 35.56 1.54
C HIS A 578 33.18 34.13 1.86
N LYS A 579 33.75 33.90 3.06
CA LYS A 579 34.16 32.57 3.53
C LYS A 579 32.99 31.67 3.92
N LEU A 580 31.86 32.24 4.35
CA LEU A 580 30.60 31.50 4.55
C LEU A 580 29.94 31.08 3.22
N LYS A 581 30.32 31.69 2.09
CA LYS A 581 29.80 31.43 0.74
C LYS A 581 30.31 30.12 0.11
N THR A 582 31.41 29.53 0.61
CA THR A 582 32.04 28.34 -0.03
C THR A 582 31.63 27.00 0.57
N LYS A 583 30.82 26.96 1.63
CA LYS A 583 30.18 25.73 2.12
C LYS A 583 28.67 25.79 1.90
N LYS A 584 28.23 25.23 0.78
CA LYS A 584 26.83 25.15 0.33
C LYS A 584 25.92 24.57 1.42
N GLN A 585 24.92 25.33 1.86
CA GLN A 585 23.49 24.97 1.90
C GLN A 585 22.70 26.04 2.68
N ILE A 586 21.86 26.80 1.97
CA ILE A 586 20.55 27.42 2.33
C ILE A 586 20.30 28.55 1.30
N LYS A 587 19.21 28.45 0.53
CA LYS A 587 18.76 29.44 -0.47
C LYS A 587 17.78 30.42 0.20
N TRP A 588 18.25 31.57 0.68
CA TRP A 588 17.43 32.78 0.75
C TRP A 588 17.95 33.73 -0.35
N SER A 589 17.06 34.43 -1.06
CA SER A 589 17.48 35.39 -2.07
C SER A 589 18.01 36.67 -1.38
N ILE A 590 18.98 37.33 -2.02
CA ILE A 590 19.63 38.54 -1.49
C ILE A 590 18.63 39.71 -1.39
N GLU A 591 17.54 39.69 -2.16
CA GLU A 591 16.54 40.77 -2.24
C GLU A 591 15.55 40.76 -1.05
N ASP A 592 15.25 39.59 -0.50
CA ASP A 592 14.32 39.45 0.65
C ASP A 592 14.93 40.00 1.95
N ILE A 593 16.24 39.78 2.14
CA ILE A 593 16.96 40.22 3.35
C ILE A 593 17.31 41.71 3.27
N ALA A 594 17.63 42.23 2.07
CA ALA A 594 17.93 43.64 1.85
C ALA A 594 16.69 44.54 2.04
N SER A 595 15.51 44.05 1.68
CA SER A 595 14.23 44.76 1.88
C SER A 595 13.85 44.85 3.35
N ALA A 596 14.03 43.77 4.13
CA ALA A 596 13.76 43.76 5.57
C ALA A 596 14.68 44.69 6.37
N ILE A 597 15.96 44.79 5.99
CA ILE A 597 16.95 45.65 6.65
C ILE A 597 16.71 47.13 6.29
N SER A 598 16.30 47.42 5.05
CA SER A 598 16.03 48.79 4.60
C SER A 598 14.75 49.39 5.20
N LEU A 599 13.69 48.59 5.38
CA LEU A 599 12.45 49.01 6.05
C LEU A 599 12.68 49.42 7.52
N HIS A 600 13.52 48.66 8.23
CA HIS A 600 13.85 48.94 9.65
C HIS A 600 14.76 50.15 9.83
N ALA A 601 15.70 50.37 8.90
CA ALA A 601 16.59 51.53 8.92
C ALA A 601 15.88 52.85 8.57
N ALA A 602 14.86 52.82 7.70
CA ALA A 602 14.04 53.98 7.35
C ALA A 602 13.12 54.43 8.50
N GLY A 603 12.49 53.49 9.20
CA GLY A 603 11.67 53.77 10.38
C GLY A 603 12.46 54.40 11.54
N ALA A 604 13.68 53.92 11.78
CA ALA A 604 14.54 54.41 12.87
C ALA A 604 15.13 55.82 12.62
N ARG A 605 15.35 56.22 11.36
CA ARG A 605 15.81 57.59 11.01
C ARG A 605 14.71 58.64 11.16
N SER A 606 13.48 58.31 10.75
CA SER A 606 12.31 59.19 10.86
C SER A 606 11.93 59.46 12.32
N TYR A 607 12.03 58.44 13.19
CA TYR A 607 11.75 58.55 14.62
C TYR A 607 12.75 59.44 15.39
N ARG A 608 14.03 59.44 14.98
CA ARG A 608 15.08 60.29 15.57
C ARG A 608 14.98 61.77 15.16
N LEU A 609 14.45 62.08 13.98
CA LEU A 609 14.30 63.45 13.48
C LEU A 609 13.09 64.17 14.08
N LEU A 610 11.96 63.47 14.27
CA LEU A 610 10.74 64.05 14.86
C LEU A 610 10.93 64.41 16.34
N ARG A 611 11.64 63.57 17.10
CA ARG A 611 11.95 63.82 18.52
C ARG A 611 12.94 64.98 18.75
N LYS A 612 13.79 65.30 17.76
CA LYS A 612 14.73 66.44 17.82
C LYS A 612 14.11 67.80 17.48
N ARG A 613 12.90 67.84 16.91
CA ARG A 613 12.23 69.09 16.47
C ARG A 613 11.00 69.48 17.30
N GLY A 614 10.69 68.75 18.38
CA GLY A 614 9.69 69.19 19.38
C GLY A 614 8.23 69.10 18.95
N TYR A 615 7.88 68.31 17.93
CA TYR A 615 6.48 68.09 17.54
C TYR A 615 5.86 66.93 18.36
N PRO A 616 4.56 67.00 18.73
CA PRO A 616 3.87 65.91 19.41
C PRO A 616 3.68 64.70 18.48
N LEU A 617 3.79 63.49 19.05
CA LEU A 617 3.65 62.21 18.35
C LEU A 617 2.17 61.96 17.98
N PRO A 618 1.84 61.41 16.79
CA PRO A 618 0.48 61.01 16.47
C PRO A 618 0.09 59.74 17.24
N ALA A 619 -1.18 59.66 17.67
CA ALA A 619 -1.75 58.44 18.22
C ALA A 619 -1.77 57.31 17.17
N VAL A 620 -1.76 56.06 17.65
CA VAL A 620 -1.50 54.77 16.96
C VAL A 620 -2.51 54.41 15.84
N GLY A 621 -3.27 55.35 15.28
CA GLY A 621 -4.39 55.08 14.36
C GLY A 621 -4.16 55.33 12.86
N THR A 622 -3.05 55.93 12.42
CA THR A 622 -2.93 56.41 11.02
C THR A 622 -1.58 56.11 10.39
N LEU A 623 -1.38 54.86 9.97
CA LEU A 623 -0.38 54.44 8.97
C LEU A 623 -1.04 53.41 8.02
N ARG A 624 -2.18 53.78 7.44
CA ARG A 624 -2.94 52.94 6.49
C ARG A 624 -2.80 53.34 5.02
N GLN A 625 -1.91 54.27 4.71
CA GLN A 625 -1.63 54.68 3.34
C GLN A 625 -0.13 54.86 3.24
N TRP A 626 0.55 53.87 2.68
CA TRP A 626 1.83 53.91 1.95
C TRP A 626 2.29 52.46 1.85
N ASP A 627 1.78 51.74 0.86
CA ASP A 627 2.41 50.57 0.26
C ASP A 627 1.59 50.20 -0.99
N SER A 628 1.76 51.00 -2.03
CA SER A 628 1.43 50.60 -3.40
C SER A 628 2.66 50.90 -4.25
N GLY A 629 3.42 49.84 -4.53
CA GLY A 629 4.59 49.85 -5.40
C GLY A 629 5.88 49.66 -4.64
N PHE A 630 6.33 48.41 -4.51
CA PHE A 630 7.63 47.93 -5.01
C PHE A 630 7.69 46.41 -4.97
#